data_AF-A0A1C5JC37-F1
#
_entry.id   AF-A0A1C5JC37-F1
#
_cell.length_a   1.000
_cell.length_b   1.000
_cell.length_c   1.000
_cell.angle_alpha   90.00
_cell.angle_beta   90.00
_cell.angle_gamma   90.00
#
_symmetry.space_group_name_H-M   'P 1'
#
loop_
_entity.id
_entity.type
_entity.pdbx_description
1 polymer ?
#
loop_
_entity_poly.entity_id
_entity_poly.type
_entity_poly.pdbx_seq_one_letter_code
_entity_poly.pdbx_strand_id
1 'polypeptide(L)' 'MRGTSILGVLVVIWLIIGAIAAGQRGYYSNDDKNCAEAGTILVTIVAGPLNYIGANPKVDCTLPEPSK' A
#
# COMPACT_ATOMS: atom_id res chain seq x y z
N MET A 1 15.23 -17.13 -20.58
CA MET A 1 15.54 -16.70 -19.19
C MET A 1 15.74 -15.19 -19.00
N ARG A 2 15.48 -14.31 -19.99
CA ARG A 2 15.66 -12.85 -19.83
C ARG A 2 14.41 -12.08 -19.33
N GLY A 3 13.20 -12.58 -19.59
CA GLY A 3 11.96 -11.91 -19.19
C GLY A 3 11.71 -11.85 -17.68
N THR A 4 12.09 -12.91 -16.94
CA THR A 4 11.88 -12.99 -15.49
C THR A 4 12.71 -11.96 -14.71
N SER A 5 13.89 -11.59 -15.23
CA SER A 5 14.80 -10.64 -14.57
C SER A 5 14.24 -9.21 -14.59
N ILE A 6 13.62 -8.78 -15.70
CA ILE A 6 13.04 -7.44 -15.82
C ILE A 6 11.84 -7.28 -14.90
N LEU A 7 10.97 -8.29 -14.87
CA LEU A 7 9.79 -8.27 -14.01
C LEU A 7 10.18 -8.18 -12.52
N GLY A 8 11.24 -8.88 -12.11
CA GLY A 8 11.78 -8.79 -10.76
C GLY A 8 12.27 -7.39 -10.39
N VAL A 9 13.01 -6.74 -11.29
CA VAL A 9 13.48 -5.35 -11.09
C VAL A 9 12.29 -4.38 -10.95
N LEU A 10 11.26 -4.52 -11.79
CA LEU A 10 10.06 -3.68 -11.71
C LEU A 10 9.34 -3.86 -10.38
N VAL A 11 9.21 -5.09 -9.87
CA VAL A 11 8.61 -5.38 -8.56
C VAL A 11 9.43 -4.77 -7.44
N VAL A 12 10.77 -4.84 -7.49
CA VAL A 12 11.62 -4.23 -6.46
C VAL A 12 11.44 -2.70 -6.43
N ILE A 13 11.45 -2.04 -7.59
CA ILE A 13 11.21 -0.59 -7.68
C ILE A 13 9.82 -0.26 -7.12
N TRP A 14 8.81 -1.05 -7.47
CA TRP A 14 7.45 -0.89 -6.97
C TRP A 14 7.39 -0.92 -5.44
N LEU A 15 8.03 -1.92 -4.81
CA LEU A 15 8.07 -2.07 -3.36
C LEU A 15 8.83 -0.91 -2.68
N ILE A 16 9.90 -0.40 -3.29
CA ILE A 16 10.63 0.77 -2.79
C ILE A 16 9.72 2.01 -2.77
N ILE A 17 8.98 2.26 -3.85
CA ILE A 17 8.02 3.36 -3.92
C ILE A 17 6.96 3.21 -2.82
N GLY A 18 6.46 1.99 -2.61
CA GLY A 18 5.49 1.70 -1.56
C GLY A 18 6.04 1.95 -0.15
N ALA A 19 7.29 1.56 0.11
CA ALA A 19 7.96 1.81 1.38
C ALA A 19 8.15 3.32 1.64
N ILE A 20 8.48 4.09 0.62
CA ILE A 20 8.55 5.55 0.73
C ILE A 20 7.16 6.13 1.03
N ALA A 21 6.10 5.65 0.35
CA ALA A 21 4.74 6.13 0.57
C ALA A 21 4.22 5.85 1.99
N ALA A 22 4.52 4.69 2.56
CA ALA A 22 4.20 4.38 3.95
C ALA A 22 4.95 5.31 4.94
N GLY A 23 6.21 5.66 4.63
CA GLY A 23 6.98 6.64 5.40
C GLY A 23 6.41 8.05 5.30
N GLN A 24 5.99 8.49 4.11
CA GLN A 24 5.34 9.79 3.90
C GLN A 24 4.03 9.94 4.67
N ARG A 25 3.31 8.82 4.92
CA ARG A 25 2.13 8.79 5.78
C ARG A 25 2.43 8.73 7.28
N GLY A 26 3.71 8.68 7.67
CA GLY A 26 4.13 8.62 9.06
C GLY A 26 3.95 7.25 9.72
N TYR A 27 3.68 6.19 8.95
CA TYR A 27 3.38 4.86 9.51
C TYR A 27 4.59 4.16 10.18
N TYR A 28 5.80 4.72 10.10
CA TYR A 28 6.96 4.14 10.76
C TYR A 28 7.20 4.67 12.17
N SER A 29 6.49 5.73 12.56
CA SER A 29 6.78 6.50 13.77
C SER A 29 5.89 6.17 14.97
N ASN A 30 4.96 5.21 14.91
CA ASN A 30 4.22 4.81 16.11
C ASN A 30 5.05 3.91 17.02
N ASP A 31 4.87 4.13 18.32
CA ASP A 31 5.43 3.33 19.40
C ASP A 31 4.61 2.05 19.66
N ASP A 32 3.31 2.05 19.37
CA ASP A 32 2.38 0.93 19.61
C ASP A 32 2.32 -0.07 18.44
N LYS A 33 3.39 -0.85 18.28
CA LYS A 33 3.51 -1.88 17.23
C LYS A 33 2.46 -2.99 17.41
N ASN A 34 1.42 -3.01 16.58
CA ASN A 34 0.39 -4.06 16.59
C ASN A 34 0.13 -4.66 15.19
N CYS A 35 -0.65 -5.74 15.14
CA CYS A 35 -0.94 -6.45 13.89
C CYS A 35 -1.70 -5.58 12.86
N ALA A 36 -2.58 -4.69 13.32
CA ALA A 36 -3.34 -3.81 12.44
C ALA A 36 -2.43 -2.75 11.81
N GLU A 37 -1.49 -2.21 12.58
CA GLU A 37 -0.49 -1.27 12.06
C GLU A 37 0.45 -1.96 11.05
N ALA A 38 0.98 -3.12 11.40
CA ALA A 38 1.83 -3.90 10.50
C ALA A 38 1.09 -4.25 9.19
N GLY A 39 -0.18 -4.65 9.30
CA GLY A 39 -1.05 -4.88 8.14
C GLY A 39 -1.24 -3.62 7.30
N THR A 40 -1.48 -2.48 7.93
CA THR A 40 -1.64 -1.18 7.25
C THR A 40 -0.38 -0.78 6.49
N ILE A 41 0.80 -0.94 7.10
CA ILE A 41 2.09 -0.68 6.46
C ILE A 41 2.27 -1.59 5.25
N LEU A 42 2.07 -2.91 5.41
CA LEU A 42 2.22 -3.88 4.33
C LEU A 42 1.28 -3.60 3.15
N VAL A 43 -0.01 -3.36 3.42
CA VAL A 43 -0.99 -3.01 2.40
C VAL A 43 -0.57 -1.71 1.70
N THR A 44 -0.06 -0.72 2.44
CA THR A 44 0.41 0.54 1.86
C THR A 44 1.64 0.33 0.97
N ILE A 45 2.55 -0.59 1.31
CA ILE A 45 3.71 -0.89 0.47
C ILE A 45 3.28 -1.53 -0.86
N VAL A 46 2.31 -2.46 -0.81
CA VAL A 46 1.88 -3.20 -2.01
C VAL A 46 0.94 -2.36 -2.88
N ALA A 47 -0.05 -1.71 -2.27
CA ALA A 47 -1.11 -0.98 -2.96
C ALA A 47 -0.85 0.53 -3.08
N GLY A 48 0.04 1.09 -2.26
CA GLY A 48 0.37 2.52 -2.30
C GLY A 48 0.82 3.02 -3.68
N PRO A 49 1.71 2.31 -4.40
CA PRO A 49 2.17 2.73 -5.71
C PRO A 49 1.05 2.81 -6.77
N LEU A 50 -0.06 2.09 -6.59
CA LEU A 50 -1.24 2.17 -7.47
C LEU A 50 -1.82 3.60 -7.54
N ASN A 51 -1.69 4.38 -6.47
CA ASN A 51 -2.15 5.78 -6.47
C ASN A 51 -1.37 6.67 -7.44
N TYR A 52 -0.09 6.38 -7.68
CA TYR A 52 0.76 7.19 -8.57
C TYR A 52 0.52 6.90 -10.05
N ILE A 53 -0.09 5.76 -10.37
CA ILE A 53 -0.52 5.41 -11.73
C ILE A 53 -2.00 5.72 -11.97
N GLY A 54 -2.67 6.40 -11.03
CA GLY A 54 -4.06 6.84 -11.17
C GLY A 54 -5.09 5.70 -11.11
N ALA A 55 -4.73 4.55 -10.55
CA ALA A 55 -5.67 3.46 -10.37
C ALA A 55 -6.77 3.89 -9.37
N ASN A 56 -8.04 3.74 -9.78
CA ASN A 56 -9.20 4.08 -8.95
C ASN A 56 -10.03 2.82 -8.64
N PRO A 57 -9.61 1.99 -7.67
CA PRO A 57 -10.35 0.80 -7.30
C PRO A 57 -11.66 1.20 -6.61
N LYS A 58 -12.79 0.80 -7.20
CA LYS A 58 -14.11 0.93 -6.59
C LYS A 58 -14.39 -0.32 -5.78
N VAL A 59 -14.79 -0.13 -4.52
CA VAL A 59 -15.25 -1.22 -3.65
C VAL A 59 -16.72 -0.98 -3.36
N ASP A 60 -17.54 -2.01 -3.56
CA ASP A 60 -18.94 -1.97 -3.15
C ASP A 60 -19.00 -2.20 -1.64
N CYS A 61 -19.14 -1.11 -0.89
CA CYS A 61 -19.35 -1.14 0.54
C CYS A 61 -20.83 -0.88 0.85
N THR A 62 -21.49 -1.82 1.53
CA THR A 62 -22.78 -1.53 2.17
C THR A 62 -22.50 -0.68 3.40
N LEU A 63 -22.77 0.62 3.31
CA LEU A 63 -22.63 1.53 4.44
C LEU A 63 -23.89 1.42 5.32
N PRO A 64 -23.76 1.33 6.65
CA PRO A 64 -24.90 1.43 7.54
C PRO A 64 -25.53 2.83 7.43
N GLU A 65 -26.85 2.92 7.57
CA GLU A 65 -27.57 4.18 7.54
C GLU A 65 -27.04 5.12 8.66
N PRO A 66 -26.75 6.40 8.37
CA PRO A 66 -26.21 7.30 9.38
C PRO A 66 -27.21 7.49 10.53
N SER A 67 -26.74 7.36 11.77
CA SER A 67 -27.52 7.71 12.95
C SER A 67 -27.82 9.21 12.95
N LYS A 68 -29.07 9.56 13.24
CA LYS A 68 -29.57 10.96 13.28
C LYS A 68 -29.02 11.74 14.46
#